data_AF-A0A934F0F7-F1
#
_entry.id   AF-A0A934F0F7-F1
#
_cell.length_a   1.000
_cell.length_b   1.000
_cell.length_c   1.000
_cell.angle_alpha   90.00
_cell.angle_beta   90.00
_cell.angle_gamma   90.00
#
_symmetry.space_group_name_H-M   'P 1'
#
loop_
_entity.id
_entity.type
_entity.pdbx_description
1 polymer ?
#
loop_
_entity_poly.entity_id
_entity_poly.type
_entity_poly.pdbx_seq_one_letter_code
_entity_poly.pdbx_strand_id
1 'polypeptide(L)'
;MTKSFLTVAIVAALVATTGCSLFRKSNRPKESSAISSEVEATFRQRWLDKRIAELTAQGVAAPAARTQAEQEFRDRFGFDQKPKK
;
A
#
# COMPACT_ATOMS: atom_id res chain seq x y z
N MET A 1 -28.97 45.27 -20.27
CA MET A 1 -28.08 44.09 -20.14
C MET A 1 -27.20 44.21 -18.89
N THR A 2 -27.78 44.39 -17.69
CA THR A 2 -27.01 44.60 -16.43
C THR A 2 -27.35 43.58 -15.36
N LYS A 3 -28.53 42.93 -15.44
CA LYS A 3 -28.98 41.88 -14.52
C LYS A 3 -28.19 40.58 -14.64
N SER A 4 -27.77 40.20 -15.86
CA SER A 4 -27.02 38.95 -16.10
C SER A 4 -25.58 38.98 -15.58
N PHE A 5 -24.97 40.15 -15.46
CA PHE A 5 -23.62 40.28 -14.89
C PHE A 5 -23.64 40.13 -13.37
N LEU A 6 -24.73 40.56 -12.73
CA LEU A 6 -24.89 40.52 -11.28
C LEU A 6 -25.09 39.08 -10.78
N THR A 7 -25.79 38.24 -11.55
CA THR A 7 -25.98 36.81 -11.22
C THR A 7 -24.71 35.99 -11.39
N VAL A 8 -23.89 36.27 -12.41
CA VAL A 8 -22.61 35.58 -12.63
C VAL A 8 -21.61 35.88 -11.51
N ALA A 9 -21.58 37.13 -11.02
CA ALA A 9 -20.70 37.53 -9.94
C ALA A 9 -21.01 36.82 -8.61
N ILE A 10 -22.29 36.58 -8.30
CA ILE A 10 -22.73 35.90 -7.07
C ILE A 10 -22.36 34.41 -7.09
N VAL A 11 -22.48 33.73 -8.23
CA VAL A 11 -22.11 32.31 -8.38
C VAL A 11 -20.60 32.11 -8.26
N ALA A 12 -19.79 33.02 -8.81
CA ALA A 12 -18.33 32.96 -8.68
C ALA A 12 -17.85 33.10 -7.23
N ALA A 13 -18.54 33.90 -6.40
CA ALA A 13 -18.21 34.08 -5.00
C ALA A 13 -18.49 32.82 -4.14
N LEU A 14 -19.50 32.01 -4.50
CA LEU A 14 -19.86 30.79 -3.77
C LEU A 14 -18.89 29.63 -4.01
N VAL A 15 -18.19 29.60 -5.15
CA VAL A 15 -17.18 28.57 -5.44
C VAL A 15 -15.86 28.86 -4.70
N ALA A 16 -15.58 30.12 -4.38
CA ALA A 16 -14.34 30.55 -3.73
C ALA A 16 -14.27 30.25 -2.21
N THR A 17 -15.37 29.85 -1.58
CA THR A 17 -15.40 29.54 -0.13
C THR A 17 -15.15 28.07 0.21
N THR A 18 -15.07 27.19 -0.79
CA THR A 18 -14.73 25.76 -0.61
C THR A 18 -13.26 25.50 -0.93
N GLY A 19 -12.34 26.22 -0.29
CA GLY A 19 -10.94 26.15 -0.73
C GLY A 19 -9.88 26.71 0.22
N CYS A 20 -10.07 26.64 1.55
CA CYS A 20 -9.04 27.08 2.50
C CYS A 20 -8.71 26.01 3.54
N SER A 21 -8.07 24.92 3.10
CA SER A 21 -7.33 23.97 3.96
C SER A 21 -5.81 24.06 3.76
N LEU A 22 -5.30 25.22 3.31
CA LEU A 22 -3.91 25.37 2.82
C LEU A 22 -2.89 25.77 3.90
N PHE A 23 -3.27 25.88 5.18
CA PHE A 23 -2.31 26.11 6.27
C PHE A 23 -2.54 25.18 7.46
N ARG A 24 -2.50 23.87 7.20
CA ARG A 24 -2.22 22.92 8.29
C ARG A 24 -0.71 22.71 8.33
N LYS A 25 -0.03 23.32 9.30
CA LYS A 25 1.34 22.97 9.66
C LYS A 25 1.37 21.45 9.83
N SER A 26 1.98 20.77 8.87
CA SER A 26 2.04 19.32 8.81
C SER A 26 2.94 18.83 9.94
N ASN A 27 2.39 18.74 11.13
CA ASN A 27 2.88 17.87 12.19
C ASN A 27 2.46 16.43 11.84
N ARG A 28 2.64 16.03 10.56
CA ARG A 28 2.43 14.64 10.15
C ARG A 28 3.43 13.84 10.99
N PRO A 29 2.95 12.93 11.85
CA PRO A 29 3.84 11.97 12.47
C PRO A 29 4.65 11.34 11.33
N LYS A 30 5.98 11.23 11.49
CA LYS A 30 6.78 10.42 10.57
C LYS A 30 6.01 9.12 10.35
N GLU A 31 5.66 8.82 9.10
CA GLU A 31 4.97 7.56 8.80
C GLU A 31 5.81 6.45 9.43
N SER A 32 5.22 5.78 10.41
CA SER A 32 5.93 4.83 11.23
C SER A 32 6.34 3.68 10.31
N SER A 33 7.63 3.54 10.05
CA SER A 33 8.16 2.39 9.31
C SER A 33 7.79 1.05 9.95
N ALA A 34 7.35 1.07 11.22
CA ALA A 34 6.77 -0.08 11.90
C ALA A 34 5.51 -0.60 11.18
N ILE A 35 4.64 0.29 10.67
CA ILE A 35 3.43 -0.10 9.94
C ILE A 35 3.81 -0.86 8.65
N SER A 36 4.85 -0.42 7.94
CA SER A 36 5.36 -1.15 6.75
C SER A 36 5.90 -2.52 7.14
N SER A 37 6.68 -2.61 8.23
CA SER A 37 7.27 -3.87 8.67
C SER A 37 6.23 -4.89 9.18
N GLU A 38 5.16 -4.43 9.84
CA GLU A 38 4.08 -5.30 10.32
C GLU A 38 3.25 -5.86 9.15
N VAL A 39 2.98 -5.03 8.15
CA VAL A 39 2.29 -5.45 6.93
C VAL A 39 3.14 -6.46 6.16
N GLU A 40 4.44 -6.22 6.02
CA GLU A 40 5.37 -7.14 5.36
C GLU A 40 5.46 -8.50 6.08
N ALA A 41 5.54 -8.49 7.41
CA ALA A 41 5.57 -9.71 8.22
C ALA A 41 4.26 -10.50 8.09
N THR A 42 3.12 -9.83 8.20
CA THR A 42 1.80 -10.46 8.06
C THR A 42 1.58 -10.99 6.65
N PHE A 43 2.01 -10.23 5.64
CA PHE A 43 1.97 -10.66 4.25
C PHE A 43 2.80 -11.92 4.04
N ARG A 44 4.06 -11.92 4.50
CA ARG A 44 4.95 -13.08 4.40
C ARG A 44 4.31 -14.32 5.02
N GLN A 45 3.81 -14.21 6.25
CA GLN A 45 3.21 -15.34 6.95
C GLN A 45 1.99 -15.88 6.18
N ARG A 46 1.03 -15.02 5.84
CA ARG A 46 -0.19 -15.43 5.12
C ARG A 46 0.10 -16.02 3.75
N TRP A 47 1.10 -15.47 3.06
CA TRP A 47 1.53 -16.00 1.77
C TRP A 47 2.13 -17.40 1.90
N LEU A 48 3.03 -17.59 2.87
CA LEU A 48 3.67 -18.90 3.13
C LEU A 48 2.62 -19.94 3.53
N ASP A 49 1.73 -19.60 4.47
CA ASP A 49 0.67 -20.51 4.93
C ASP A 49 -0.20 -20.99 3.76
N LYS A 50 -0.63 -20.06 2.91
CA LYS A 50 -1.38 -20.37 1.69
C LYS A 50 -0.57 -21.27 0.76
N ARG A 51 0.69 -20.95 0.51
CA ARG A 51 1.51 -21.68 -0.45
C ARG A 51 1.85 -23.09 0.03
N ILE A 52 2.11 -23.25 1.32
CA ILE A 52 2.29 -24.56 1.95
C ILE A 52 1.02 -25.39 1.78
N ALA A 53 -0.16 -24.81 2.06
CA ALA A 53 -1.43 -25.51 1.89
C ALA A 53 -1.63 -25.98 0.44
N GLU A 54 -1.36 -25.12 -0.55
CA GLU A 54 -1.43 -25.49 -1.97
C GLU A 54 -0.46 -26.62 -2.34
N LEU A 55 0.79 -26.58 -1.85
CA LEU A 55 1.79 -27.61 -2.13
C LEU A 55 1.43 -28.93 -1.45
N THR A 56 0.94 -28.90 -0.21
CA THR A 56 0.47 -30.11 0.47
C THR A 56 -0.76 -30.72 -0.21
N ALA A 57 -1.68 -29.90 -0.73
CA ALA A 57 -2.81 -30.38 -1.54
C ALA A 57 -2.36 -31.03 -2.86
N GLN A 58 -1.18 -30.66 -3.38
CA GLN A 58 -0.55 -31.29 -4.54
C GLN A 58 0.24 -32.57 -4.17
N GLY A 59 0.23 -32.98 -2.90
CA GLY A 59 0.92 -34.18 -2.42
C GLY A 59 2.36 -33.95 -1.99
N VAL A 60 2.84 -32.70 -1.94
CA VAL A 60 4.18 -32.39 -1.41
C VAL A 60 4.18 -32.58 0.10
N ALA A 61 5.18 -33.31 0.62
CA ALA A 61 5.32 -33.51 2.05
C ALA A 61 5.47 -32.17 2.79
N ALA A 62 4.78 -32.00 3.91
CA ALA A 62 4.76 -30.75 4.69
C ALA A 62 6.14 -30.11 4.96
N PRO A 63 7.22 -30.83 5.32
CA PRO A 63 8.55 -30.22 5.47
C PRO A 63 9.09 -29.69 4.14
N ALA A 64 8.96 -30.44 3.04
CA ALA A 64 9.41 -30.01 1.71
C ALA A 64 8.58 -28.81 1.19
N ALA A 65 7.27 -28.81 1.44
CA ALA A 65 6.37 -27.72 1.09
C ALA A 65 6.76 -26.39 1.76
N ARG A 66 7.20 -26.43 3.03
CA ARG A 66 7.71 -25.25 3.75
C ARG A 66 8.96 -24.70 3.09
N THR A 67 9.96 -25.55 2.87
CA THR A 67 11.22 -25.14 2.23
C THR A 67 10.99 -24.56 0.85
N GLN A 68 10.12 -25.19 0.05
CA GLN A 68 9.78 -24.71 -1.28
C GLN A 68 9.04 -23.36 -1.23
N ALA A 69 8.03 -23.21 -0.36
CA ALA A 69 7.32 -21.94 -0.20
C ALA A 69 8.26 -20.81 0.24
N GLU A 70 9.18 -21.05 1.17
CA GLU A 70 10.17 -20.04 1.58
C GLU A 70 11.12 -19.62 0.46
N GLN A 71 11.54 -20.57 -0.37
CA GLN A 71 12.36 -20.27 -1.54
C GLN A 71 11.57 -19.46 -2.57
N GLU A 72 10.36 -19.89 -2.93
CA GLU A 72 9.50 -19.15 -3.85
C GLU A 72 9.17 -17.74 -3.34
N PHE A 73 8.96 -17.57 -2.03
CA PHE A 73 8.73 -16.25 -1.44
C PHE A 73 9.95 -15.34 -1.62
N ARG A 74 11.15 -15.85 -1.34
CA ARG A 74 12.40 -15.11 -1.53
C ARG A 74 12.65 -14.78 -2.99
N ASP A 75 12.40 -15.69 -3.91
CA ASP A 75 12.63 -15.46 -5.34
C ASP A 75 11.66 -14.41 -5.91
N ARG A 76 10.43 -14.34 -5.37
CA ARG A 76 9.39 -13.43 -5.85
C ARG A 76 9.38 -12.06 -5.17
N PHE A 77 9.73 -12.00 -3.88
CA PHE A 77 9.60 -10.80 -3.05
C PHE A 77 10.90 -10.39 -2.36
N GLY A 78 11.95 -11.22 -2.41
CA GLY A 78 13.29 -10.83 -2.02
C GLY A 78 13.85 -9.88 -3.08
N PHE A 79 13.60 -8.59 -2.89
CA PHE A 79 14.18 -7.51 -3.70
C PHE A 79 15.67 -7.80 -3.98
N ASP A 80 16.01 -7.91 -5.28
CA ASP A 80 17.32 -8.27 -5.84
C ASP A 80 18.50 -8.12 -4.88
N GLN A 81 18.90 -9.21 -4.22
CA GLN A 81 20.23 -9.30 -3.63
C GLN A 81 21.25 -9.58 -4.73
N LYS A 82 21.59 -8.56 -5.51
CA LYS A 82 22.86 -8.52 -6.22
C LYS A 82 23.71 -7.38 -5.66
N PRO A 83 24.78 -7.69 -4.92
CA PRO A 83 26.06 -7.09 -5.21
C PRO A 83 26.80 -8.05 -6.14
N LYS A 84 26.57 -7.97 -7.45
CA LYS A 84 27.53 -8.55 -8.40
C LYS A 84 28.77 -7.66 -8.38
N LYS A 85 29.85 -8.14 -7.76
CA LYS A 85 31.22 -7.70 -8.04
C LYS A 85 32.05 -8.93 -8.33
#